data_AF-A0AAN0J154-F1
#
_entry.id   AF-A0AAN0J154-F1
#
_cell.length_a   1.000
_cell.length_b   1.000
_cell.length_c   1.000
_cell.angle_alpha   90.00
_cell.angle_beta   90.00
_cell.angle_gamma   90.00
#
_symmetry.space_group_name_H-M   'P 1'
#
loop_
_entity.id
_entity.type
_entity.pdbx_description
1 polymer ?
#
loop_
_entity_poly.entity_id
_entity_poly.type
_entity_poly.pdbx_seq_one_letter_code
_entity_poly.pdbx_strand_id
1 'polypeptide(L)'
;MYSWKQSVYDTSNNVLTNISFSDTVNVTIQLGICQNVSSPMSGCSGSGPIFMMRSDTEKCVNLGSLNVARFEPNPFQDGVYMDLYDGDMIDHITRYEARIYFVCSQSELDGPYFEHLKDSNQAHFHVSTKYAC
;
A
#
# COMPACT_ATOMS: atom_id res chain seq x y z
N MET A 1 -8.29 -10.04 -4.68
CA MET A 1 -8.44 -8.76 -3.96
C MET A 1 -8.36 -9.07 -2.47
N TYR A 2 -7.59 -8.29 -1.73
CA TYR A 2 -7.43 -8.40 -0.28
C TYR A 2 -8.00 -7.15 0.38
N SER A 3 -8.59 -7.32 1.56
CA SER A 3 -9.00 -6.20 2.40
C SER A 3 -8.78 -6.54 3.87
N TRP A 4 -8.11 -5.65 4.59
CA TRP A 4 -7.82 -5.86 6.01
C TRP A 4 -7.75 -4.54 6.76
N LYS A 5 -7.84 -4.64 8.09
CA LYS A 5 -7.65 -3.52 9.01
C LYS A 5 -6.34 -3.68 9.76
N GLN A 6 -5.64 -2.59 10.00
CA GLN A 6 -4.39 -2.58 10.73
C GLN A 6 -4.24 -1.29 11.53
N SER A 7 -3.69 -1.39 12.73
CA SER A 7 -3.23 -0.23 13.49
C SER A 7 -1.82 0.16 13.03
N VAL A 8 -1.63 1.39 12.62
CA VAL A 8 -0.35 1.92 12.12
C VAL A 8 0.12 3.07 13.00
N TYR A 9 1.43 3.14 13.21
CA TYR A 9 2.08 4.19 13.98
C TYR A 9 2.64 5.23 13.03
N ASP A 10 2.37 6.51 13.29
CA ASP A 10 3.00 7.58 12.53
C ASP A 10 4.32 8.00 13.19
N THR A 11 5.42 7.81 12.46
CA THR A 11 6.76 8.19 12.87
C THR A 11 7.25 9.49 12.23
N SER A 12 6.46 10.12 11.33
CA SER A 12 6.93 11.28 10.57
C SER A 12 5.86 12.31 10.15
N ASN A 13 4.74 12.40 10.87
CA ASN A 13 3.75 13.48 10.67
C ASN A 13 3.21 13.50 9.23
N ASN A 14 2.82 12.32 8.75
CA ASN A 14 2.67 12.01 7.33
C ASN A 14 1.39 12.60 6.70
N VAL A 15 1.47 12.84 5.38
CA VAL A 15 0.42 13.55 4.62
C VAL A 15 -0.84 12.71 4.36
N LEU A 16 -0.77 11.41 4.63
CA LEU A 16 -1.98 10.58 4.62
C LEU A 16 -3.05 11.21 5.54
N THR A 17 -2.67 12.02 6.54
CA THR A 17 -3.50 12.15 7.73
C THR A 17 -3.31 13.38 8.64
N ASN A 18 -2.22 14.18 8.58
CA ASN A 18 -1.93 15.16 9.65
C ASN A 18 -1.97 14.52 11.06
N ILE A 19 -1.49 13.28 11.17
CA ILE A 19 -1.41 12.59 12.45
C ILE A 19 -0.17 13.08 13.19
N SER A 20 -0.29 13.37 14.49
CA SER A 20 0.85 13.74 15.31
C SER A 20 1.86 12.59 15.36
N PHE A 21 3.14 12.93 15.38
CA PHE A 21 4.18 11.99 15.81
C PHE A 21 3.74 11.24 17.08
N SER A 22 3.86 9.90 17.09
CA SER A 22 3.50 8.96 18.17
C SER A 22 2.02 8.56 18.33
N ASP A 23 1.13 9.04 17.47
CA ASP A 23 -0.25 8.56 17.44
C ASP A 23 -0.37 7.21 16.72
N THR A 24 -1.36 6.42 17.13
CA THR A 24 -1.78 5.20 16.45
C THR A 24 -3.09 5.45 15.72
N VAL A 25 -3.18 5.06 14.45
CA VAL A 25 -4.45 5.11 13.70
C VAL A 25 -4.81 3.77 13.11
N ASN A 26 -6.11 3.51 13.06
CA ASN A 26 -6.63 2.34 12.38
C ASN A 26 -6.86 2.68 10.91
N VAL A 27 -6.23 1.92 10.02
CA VAL A 27 -6.46 2.00 8.58
C VAL A 27 -7.14 0.74 8.08
N THR A 28 -8.00 0.90 7.10
CA THR A 28 -8.49 -0.21 6.26
C THR A 28 -7.79 -0.11 4.92
N ILE A 29 -7.27 -1.22 4.44
CA ILE A 29 -6.48 -1.29 3.21
C ILE A 29 -7.17 -2.26 2.25
N GLN A 30 -7.18 -1.92 0.97
CA GLN A 30 -7.57 -2.80 -0.11
C GLN A 30 -6.45 -2.93 -1.11
N LEU A 31 -6.13 -4.16 -1.51
CA LEU A 31 -5.08 -4.46 -2.48
C LEU A 31 -5.57 -5.45 -3.55
N GLY A 32 -5.46 -5.04 -4.81
CA GLY A 32 -5.53 -5.90 -5.98
C GLY A 32 -4.12 -6.18 -6.50
N ILE A 33 -3.67 -7.42 -6.39
CA ILE A 33 -2.39 -7.86 -6.97
C ILE A 33 -2.61 -8.09 -8.47
N CYS A 34 -1.82 -7.42 -9.31
CA CYS A 34 -1.90 -7.46 -10.78
C CYS A 34 -3.26 -7.07 -11.38
N GLN A 35 -4.14 -6.42 -10.62
CA GLN A 35 -5.44 -5.93 -11.09
C GLN A 35 -5.93 -4.76 -10.24
N ASN A 36 -6.76 -3.90 -10.80
CA ASN A 36 -7.42 -2.86 -10.01
C ASN A 36 -8.42 -3.49 -9.03
N VAL A 37 -8.66 -2.79 -7.92
CA VAL A 37 -9.72 -3.15 -6.97
C VAL A 37 -11.06 -2.95 -7.70
N SER A 38 -11.81 -4.03 -7.92
CA SER A 38 -13.08 -4.01 -8.67
C SER A 38 -14.22 -3.27 -7.95
N SER A 39 -14.13 -3.14 -6.62
CA SER A 39 -15.12 -2.45 -5.79
C SER A 39 -14.40 -1.76 -4.64
N PRO A 40 -13.90 -0.53 -4.85
CA PRO A 40 -13.25 0.26 -3.81
C PRO A 40 -14.17 0.48 -2.60
N MET A 41 -13.60 0.61 -1.40
CA MET A 41 -14.33 0.97 -0.17
C MET A 41 -15.14 2.25 -0.38
N SER A 42 -16.27 2.37 0.32
CA SER A 42 -17.04 3.61 0.38
C SER A 42 -16.13 4.76 0.85
N GLY A 43 -16.11 5.87 0.11
CA GLY A 43 -15.20 7.00 0.36
C GLY A 43 -13.94 7.00 -0.50
N CYS A 44 -13.60 5.87 -1.14
CA CYS A 44 -12.57 5.83 -2.17
C CYS A 44 -13.16 6.17 -3.53
N SER A 45 -12.47 7.01 -4.31
CA SER A 45 -12.84 7.33 -5.68
C SER A 45 -11.73 6.90 -6.66
N GLY A 46 -12.09 6.75 -7.94
CA GLY A 46 -11.13 6.37 -8.98
C GLY A 46 -10.96 4.86 -9.16
N SER A 47 -9.96 4.49 -9.96
CA SER A 47 -9.58 3.10 -10.25
C SER A 47 -8.10 2.93 -9.95
N GLY A 48 -7.79 2.04 -9.01
CA GLY A 48 -6.41 1.78 -8.59
C GLY A 48 -6.25 0.36 -8.04
N PRO A 49 -5.02 -0.17 -8.04
CA PRO A 49 -4.70 -1.46 -7.44
C PRO A 49 -4.67 -1.40 -5.91
N ILE A 50 -4.53 -0.22 -5.29
CA ILE A 50 -4.33 -0.14 -3.86
C ILE A 50 -4.97 1.11 -3.25
N PHE A 51 -5.81 0.89 -2.24
CA PHE A 51 -6.45 1.97 -1.49
C PHE A 51 -6.15 1.83 0.00
N MET A 52 -5.93 2.95 0.66
CA MET A 52 -5.79 3.03 2.11
C MET A 52 -6.77 4.08 2.65
N MET A 53 -7.57 3.69 3.62
CA MET A 53 -8.57 4.54 4.24
C MET A 53 -8.34 4.62 5.74
N ARG A 54 -8.31 5.84 6.26
CA ARG A 54 -8.35 6.07 7.71
C ARG A 54 -9.73 5.78 8.26
N SER A 55 -9.79 5.00 9.32
CA SER A 55 -11.08 4.56 9.90
C SER A 55 -11.82 5.65 10.65
N ASP A 56 -11.12 6.68 11.14
CA ASP A 56 -11.66 7.78 11.94
C ASP A 56 -12.15 8.97 11.10
N THR A 57 -11.46 9.27 10.00
CA THR A 57 -11.77 10.38 9.09
C THR A 57 -12.46 9.93 7.81
N GLU A 58 -12.51 8.62 7.56
CA GLU A 58 -12.97 8.01 6.30
C GLU A 58 -12.24 8.57 5.06
N LYS A 59 -11.11 9.25 5.25
CA LYS A 59 -10.28 9.75 4.17
C LYS A 59 -9.59 8.58 3.51
N CYS A 60 -9.98 8.32 2.27
CA CYS A 60 -9.37 7.29 1.42
C CYS A 60 -8.40 7.92 0.43
N VAL A 61 -7.30 7.22 0.16
CA VAL A 61 -6.35 7.55 -0.90
C VAL A 61 -6.02 6.32 -1.75
N ASN A 62 -5.78 6.54 -3.03
CA ASN A 62 -5.13 5.60 -3.92
C ASN A 62 -3.60 5.71 -3.76
N LEU A 63 -2.92 4.58 -3.54
CA LEU A 63 -1.46 4.56 -3.35
C LEU A 63 -0.68 4.19 -4.63
N GLY A 64 -1.33 4.09 -5.78
CA GLY A 64 -0.62 3.93 -7.05
C GLY A 64 -1.48 3.52 -8.23
N SER A 65 -0.84 3.14 -9.33
CA SER A 65 -1.49 2.81 -10.59
C SER A 65 -0.77 1.66 -11.28
N LEU A 66 -1.54 0.73 -11.85
CA LEU A 66 -0.98 -0.37 -12.65
C LEU A 66 -0.42 0.10 -13.99
N ASN A 67 -0.84 1.27 -14.49
CA ASN A 67 -0.40 1.78 -15.80
C ASN A 67 1.11 2.10 -15.84
N VAL A 68 1.70 2.36 -14.66
CA VAL A 68 3.11 2.71 -14.50
C VAL A 68 3.81 1.77 -13.52
N ALA A 69 3.22 0.61 -13.24
CA ALA A 69 3.77 -0.37 -12.33
C ALA A 69 5.06 -0.98 -12.87
N ARG A 70 5.98 -1.33 -11.97
CA ARG A 70 7.23 -2.02 -12.30
C ARG A 70 7.40 -3.23 -11.41
N PHE A 71 7.89 -4.32 -11.99
CA PHE A 71 8.29 -5.51 -11.25
C PHE A 71 9.79 -5.65 -11.33
N GLU A 72 10.45 -5.81 -10.19
CA GLU A 72 11.89 -5.98 -10.11
C GLU A 72 12.24 -7.11 -9.12
N PRO A 73 13.34 -7.84 -9.33
CA PRO A 73 13.83 -8.80 -8.34
C PRO A 73 14.13 -8.11 -7.00
N ASN A 74 13.83 -8.76 -5.89
CA ASN A 74 14.22 -8.24 -4.58
C ASN A 74 15.74 -8.10 -4.47
N PRO A 75 16.27 -7.03 -3.85
CA PRO A 75 17.72 -6.82 -3.69
C PRO A 75 18.46 -7.97 -3.00
N PHE A 76 17.75 -8.76 -2.19
CA PHE A 76 18.30 -9.90 -1.45
C PHE A 76 18.02 -11.27 -2.10
N GLN A 77 17.52 -11.27 -3.35
CA GLN A 77 17.19 -12.48 -4.13
C GLN A 77 16.12 -13.40 -3.50
N ASP A 78 15.29 -12.87 -2.62
CA ASP A 78 14.25 -13.62 -1.90
C ASP A 78 12.83 -13.40 -2.47
N GLY A 79 12.75 -13.04 -3.76
CA GLY A 79 11.49 -12.88 -4.49
C GLY A 79 11.52 -11.68 -5.43
N VAL A 80 10.39 -10.98 -5.54
CA VAL A 80 10.22 -9.81 -6.41
C VAL A 80 9.49 -8.70 -5.66
N TYR A 81 9.66 -7.45 -6.06
CA TYR A 81 8.78 -6.37 -5.60
C TYR A 81 8.06 -5.73 -6.78
N MET A 82 6.86 -5.24 -6.50
CA MET A 82 6.08 -4.41 -7.40
C MET A 82 6.09 -2.98 -6.88
N ASP A 83 6.60 -2.06 -7.70
CA ASP A 83 6.45 -0.63 -7.49
C ASP A 83 5.21 -0.13 -8.23
N LEU A 84 4.41 0.64 -7.52
CA LEU A 84 3.23 1.33 -8.00
C LEU A 84 3.46 2.84 -7.83
N TYR A 85 3.36 3.57 -8.92
CA TYR A 85 3.48 5.03 -8.93
C TYR A 85 2.15 5.68 -9.32
N ASP A 86 2.10 7.01 -9.33
CA ASP A 86 0.95 7.78 -9.80
C ASP A 86 -0.34 7.50 -9.00
N GLY A 87 -0.21 7.44 -7.67
CA GLY A 87 -1.35 7.48 -6.76
C GLY A 87 -1.96 8.88 -6.66
N ASP A 88 -2.78 9.06 -5.64
CA ASP A 88 -3.43 10.34 -5.37
C ASP A 88 -2.39 11.43 -5.09
N MET A 89 -2.75 12.65 -5.47
CA MET A 89 -1.90 13.83 -5.30
C MET A 89 -1.79 14.22 -3.83
N ILE A 90 -0.56 14.44 -3.39
CA ILE A 90 -0.24 14.92 -2.04
C ILE A 90 -0.08 16.44 -2.08
N ASP A 91 0.73 16.91 -3.03
CA ASP A 91 0.96 18.32 -3.33
C ASP A 91 1.22 18.48 -4.85
N HIS A 92 1.59 19.69 -5.28
CA HIS A 92 1.85 20.02 -6.69
C HIS A 92 2.90 19.18 -7.43
N ILE A 93 3.81 18.49 -6.73
CA ILE A 93 4.87 17.66 -7.32
C ILE A 93 4.90 16.24 -6.77
N THR A 94 4.30 16.00 -5.60
CA THR A 94 4.35 14.71 -4.90
C THR A 94 3.04 13.95 -5.04
N ARG A 95 3.15 12.66 -5.33
CA ARG A 95 2.04 11.70 -5.35
C ARG A 95 2.34 10.52 -4.45
N TYR A 96 1.29 9.83 -4.02
CA TYR A 96 1.46 8.55 -3.34
C TYR A 96 2.02 7.50 -4.30
N GLU A 97 2.82 6.61 -3.71
CA GLU A 97 3.37 5.43 -4.35
C GLU A 97 3.36 4.27 -3.34
N ALA A 98 3.40 3.05 -3.84
CA ALA A 98 3.42 1.85 -3.03
C ALA A 98 4.44 0.85 -3.55
N ARG A 99 5.16 0.22 -2.63
CA ARG A 99 6.07 -0.89 -2.91
C ARG A 99 5.55 -2.14 -2.21
N ILE A 100 5.37 -3.20 -2.98
CA ILE A 100 4.84 -4.47 -2.50
C ILE A 100 5.92 -5.53 -2.68
N TYR A 101 6.52 -5.96 -1.58
CA TYR A 101 7.51 -7.02 -1.57
C TYR A 101 6.80 -8.38 -1.56
N PHE A 102 7.10 -9.20 -2.56
CA PHE A 102 6.70 -10.60 -2.61
C PHE A 102 7.89 -11.44 -2.18
N VAL A 103 7.76 -12.11 -1.04
CA VAL A 103 8.83 -12.90 -0.42
C VAL A 103 8.54 -14.38 -0.61
N CYS A 104 9.52 -15.14 -1.09
CA CYS A 104 9.41 -16.59 -1.28
C CYS A 104 9.11 -17.27 0.07
N SER A 105 8.01 -18.03 0.13
CA SER A 105 7.65 -18.83 1.30
C SER A 105 7.03 -20.17 0.87
N GLN A 106 6.97 -21.15 1.77
CA GLN A 106 6.30 -22.43 1.48
C GLN A 106 4.76 -22.33 1.53
N SER A 107 4.23 -21.25 2.10
CA SER A 107 2.80 -20.99 2.18
C SER A 107 2.24 -20.57 0.82
N GLU A 108 1.00 -20.96 0.51
CA GLU A 108 0.35 -20.46 -0.70
C GLU A 108 0.26 -18.94 -0.70
N LEU A 109 -0.12 -18.38 0.44
CA LEU A 109 -0.19 -16.95 0.67
C LEU A 109 -0.21 -16.67 2.18
N ASP A 110 0.58 -15.70 2.60
CA ASP A 110 0.61 -15.12 3.94
C ASP A 110 0.75 -13.59 3.81
N GLY A 111 -0.15 -12.83 4.42
CA GLY A 111 -0.39 -11.40 4.12
C GLY A 111 -1.49 -11.13 3.08
N PRO A 112 -1.59 -9.90 2.53
CA PRO A 112 -0.67 -8.76 2.66
C PRO A 112 -0.68 -8.10 4.05
N TYR A 113 0.45 -7.51 4.41
CA TYR A 113 0.61 -6.64 5.58
C TYR A 113 1.19 -5.30 5.18
N PHE A 114 0.78 -4.24 5.88
CA PHE A 114 1.42 -2.93 5.77
C PHE A 114 2.63 -2.88 6.72
N GLU A 115 3.79 -2.53 6.22
CA GLU A 115 5.01 -2.42 7.03
C GLU A 115 5.16 -1.02 7.60
N HIS A 116 5.32 -0.03 6.71
CA HIS A 116 5.56 1.35 7.07
C HIS A 116 5.31 2.29 5.89
N LEU A 117 5.32 3.60 6.17
CA LEU A 117 5.38 4.64 5.15
C LEU A 117 6.78 5.26 5.17
N LYS A 118 7.44 5.31 4.02
CA LYS A 118 8.73 5.93 3.81
C LYS A 118 8.55 7.31 3.16
N ASP A 119 9.35 8.29 3.58
CA ASP A 119 9.42 9.64 3.01
C ASP A 119 8.04 10.34 2.86
N SER A 120 7.09 9.97 3.71
CA SER A 120 5.71 10.49 3.76
C SER A 120 4.78 10.16 2.59
N ASN A 121 5.26 9.52 1.54
CA ASN A 121 4.46 9.23 0.35
C ASN A 121 4.59 7.80 -0.20
N GLN A 122 5.57 7.01 0.26
CA GLN A 122 5.84 5.67 -0.25
C GLN A 122 5.43 4.59 0.75
N ALA A 123 4.31 3.91 0.50
CA ALA A 123 3.78 2.87 1.38
C ALA A 123 4.40 1.50 1.07
N HIS A 124 4.92 0.83 2.10
CA HIS A 124 5.57 -0.47 1.97
C HIS A 124 4.67 -1.56 2.49
N PHE A 125 4.55 -2.63 1.71
CA PHE A 125 3.75 -3.81 2.00
C PHE A 125 4.57 -5.05 1.76
N HIS A 126 4.30 -6.11 2.50
CA HIS A 126 4.86 -7.42 2.21
C HIS A 126 3.78 -8.49 2.05
N VAL A 127 4.05 -9.44 1.16
CA VAL A 127 3.25 -10.64 0.89
C VAL A 127 4.22 -11.81 0.80
N SER A 128 4.05 -12.79 1.69
CA SER A 128 4.81 -14.03 1.64
C SER A 128 4.03 -15.06 0.81
N THR A 129 4.65 -15.67 -0.20
CA THR A 129 3.94 -16.62 -1.08
C THR A 129 4.90 -17.56 -1.80
N LYS A 130 4.43 -18.79 -2.07
CA LYS A 130 5.13 -19.76 -2.91
C LYS A 130 5.29 -19.33 -4.37
N TYR A 131 4.51 -18.34 -4.82
CA TYR A 131 4.59 -17.83 -6.19
C TYR A 131 5.72 -16.79 -6.40
N ALA A 132 6.39 -16.39 -5.31
CA ALA A 132 7.59 -15.55 -5.36
C ALA A 132 8.89 -16.37 -5.35
N CYS A 133 8.76 -17.69 -5.29
CA CYS A 133 9.77 -18.67 -5.64
C CYS A 133 9.59 -19.02 -7.13
#